data_AF-A0A7J7LNT8-F1
#
_entry.id   AF-A0A7J7LNT8-F1
#
_cell.length_a   1.000
_cell.length_b   1.000
_cell.length_c   1.000
_cell.angle_alpha   90.00
_cell.angle_beta   90.00
_cell.angle_gamma   90.00
#
_symmetry.space_group_name_H-M   'P 1'
#
loop_
_entity.id
_entity.type
_entity.pdbx_description
1 polymer ?
#
loop_
_entity_poly.entity_id
_entity_poly.type
_entity_poly.pdbx_seq_one_letter_code
_entity_poly.pdbx_strand_id
1 'polypeptide(L)'
;MVDQGRQITEAVTIPVIGDGDNGYGNAISVKRIVKGFIKAGFAGIILEDQVSPKACGHSHGRKVISRDEVVIRIKAAIDTRKEGGSDIVIIARTDSRQAISLEESLWRS
;
A
#
# COMPACT_ATOMS: atom_id res chain seq x y z
N MET A 1 -12.69 -5.29 -0.38
CA MET A 1 -11.29 -5.72 -0.54
C MET A 1 -10.87 -6.72 0.52
N VAL A 2 -10.92 -6.37 1.81
CA VAL A 2 -10.49 -7.29 2.89
C VAL A 2 -11.33 -8.56 2.94
N ASP A 3 -12.66 -8.48 2.79
CA ASP A 3 -13.53 -9.67 2.80
C ASP A 3 -13.28 -10.61 1.61
N GLN A 4 -13.13 -10.06 0.41
CA GLN A 4 -12.74 -10.85 -0.76
C GLN A 4 -11.34 -11.45 -0.59
N GLY A 5 -10.40 -10.67 -0.04
CA GLY A 5 -9.05 -11.10 0.25
C GLY A 5 -8.99 -12.29 1.21
N ARG A 6 -9.79 -12.25 2.28
CA ARG A 6 -9.91 -13.36 3.25
C ARG A 6 -10.39 -14.66 2.60
N GLN A 7 -11.36 -14.59 1.68
CA GLN A 7 -11.81 -15.79 0.97
C GLN A 7 -10.70 -16.41 0.11
N ILE A 8 -9.85 -15.57 -0.49
CA ILE A 8 -8.72 -16.02 -1.32
C ILE A 8 -7.65 -16.67 -0.44
N THR A 9 -7.25 -16.02 0.66
CA THR A 9 -6.20 -16.50 1.56
C THR A 9 -6.61 -17.75 2.33
N GLU A 10 -7.89 -17.92 2.67
CA GLU A 10 -8.42 -19.15 3.29
C GLU A 10 -8.46 -20.32 2.30
N ALA A 11 -8.56 -20.05 0.99
CA ALA A 11 -8.64 -21.08 -0.05
C ALA A 11 -7.28 -21.65 -0.47
N VAL A 12 -6.16 -21.02 -0.08
CA VAL A 12 -4.81 -21.40 -0.53
C VAL A 12 -3.82 -21.43 0.62
N THR A 13 -2.75 -22.22 0.47
CA THR A 13 -1.62 -22.27 1.43
C THR A 13 -0.40 -21.48 0.98
N ILE A 14 -0.40 -20.98 -0.26
CA ILE A 14 0.68 -20.15 -0.80
C ILE A 14 0.55 -18.69 -0.32
N PRO A 15 1.67 -17.95 -0.16
CA PRO A 15 1.63 -16.54 0.23
C PRO A 15 0.85 -15.69 -0.78
N VAL A 16 -0.07 -14.86 -0.28
CA VAL A 16 -0.87 -13.93 -1.11
C VAL A 16 -0.47 -12.50 -0.82
N ILE A 17 -0.22 -11.73 -1.88
CA ILE A 17 0.02 -10.28 -1.82
C ILE A 17 -1.22 -9.58 -2.36
N GLY A 18 -1.76 -8.64 -1.59
CA GLY A 18 -2.91 -7.82 -2.02
C GLY A 18 -2.51 -6.40 -2.41
N ASP A 19 -3.23 -5.83 -3.37
CA ASP A 19 -3.16 -4.41 -3.69
C ASP A 19 -3.95 -3.62 -2.64
N GLY A 20 -3.30 -2.71 -1.91
CA GLY A 20 -3.91 -1.86 -0.89
C GLY A 20 -4.24 -0.44 -1.39
N ASP A 21 -4.20 -0.23 -2.72
CA ASP A 21 -4.36 1.07 -3.37
C ASP A 21 -3.44 2.13 -2.71
N ASN A 22 -3.91 3.38 -2.63
CA ASN A 22 -3.21 4.47 -1.97
C ASN A 22 -3.42 4.51 -0.43
N GLY A 23 -3.92 3.42 0.17
CA GLY A 23 -4.17 3.32 1.61
C GLY A 23 -5.46 3.99 2.12
N TYR A 24 -6.38 4.34 1.21
CA TYR A 24 -7.74 4.81 1.53
C TYR A 24 -7.81 6.06 2.42
N GLY A 25 -6.86 6.98 2.24
CA GLY A 25 -6.84 8.26 2.94
C GLY A 25 -5.49 8.52 3.59
N ASN A 26 -5.52 8.93 4.86
CA ASN A 26 -4.31 9.34 5.60
C ASN A 26 -3.64 8.16 6.33
N ALA A 27 -2.62 8.45 7.14
CA ALA A 27 -1.90 7.47 7.95
C ALA A 27 -2.80 6.58 8.83
N ILE A 28 -3.91 7.11 9.35
CA ILE A 28 -4.85 6.33 10.18
C ILE A 28 -5.60 5.31 9.31
N SER A 29 -6.01 5.70 8.10
CA SER A 29 -6.58 4.77 7.12
C SER A 29 -5.59 3.68 6.74
N VAL A 30 -4.31 4.02 6.55
CA VAL A 30 -3.24 3.04 6.29
C VAL A 30 -3.12 2.04 7.44
N LYS A 31 -3.13 2.50 8.70
CA LYS A 31 -3.13 1.57 9.86
C LYS A 31 -4.32 0.62 9.82
N ARG A 32 -5.52 1.12 9.48
CA ARG A 32 -6.74 0.30 9.42
C ARG A 32 -6.67 -0.76 8.33
N ILE A 33 -6.23 -0.39 7.12
CA ILE A 33 -6.17 -1.35 6.01
C ILE A 33 -5.10 -2.42 6.25
N VAL A 34 -3.92 -2.04 6.77
CA VAL A 34 -2.86 -3.00 7.11
C VAL A 34 -3.33 -3.97 8.20
N LYS A 35 -4.02 -3.49 9.25
CA LYS A 35 -4.65 -4.39 10.25
C LYS A 35 -5.67 -5.34 9.62
N GLY A 36 -6.46 -4.84 8.66
CA GLY A 36 -7.39 -5.66 7.89
C GLY A 36 -6.69 -6.75 7.08
N PHE A 37 -5.61 -6.41 6.38
CA PHE A 37 -4.83 -7.36 5.57
C PHE A 37 -4.17 -8.44 6.43
N ILE A 38 -3.57 -8.06 7.56
CA ILE A 38 -3.00 -9.01 8.53
C ILE A 38 -4.09 -10.00 9.01
N LYS A 39 -5.25 -9.49 9.42
CA LYS A 39 -6.36 -10.35 9.90
C LYS A 39 -6.93 -11.24 8.81
N ALA A 40 -6.91 -10.77 7.56
CA ALA A 40 -7.33 -11.56 6.42
C ALA A 40 -6.27 -12.58 5.98
N GLY A 41 -5.10 -12.67 6.61
CA GLY A 41 -4.08 -13.69 6.27
C GLY A 41 -3.23 -13.35 5.04
N PHE A 42 -3.17 -12.09 4.60
CA PHE A 42 -2.25 -11.69 3.54
C PHE A 42 -0.80 -11.78 4.00
N ALA A 43 0.07 -12.27 3.12
CA ALA A 43 1.51 -12.27 3.33
C ALA A 43 2.15 -10.92 2.95
N GLY A 44 1.49 -10.11 2.11
CA GLY A 44 1.98 -8.78 1.75
C GLY A 44 0.87 -7.81 1.32
N ILE A 45 1.20 -6.53 1.39
CA ILE A 45 0.36 -5.42 0.94
C ILE A 45 1.18 -4.46 0.09
N ILE A 46 0.62 -4.06 -1.06
CA ILE A 46 1.16 -2.98 -1.90
C ILE A 46 0.47 -1.67 -1.52
N LEU A 47 1.25 -0.62 -1.27
CA LEU A 47 0.75 0.72 -1.00
C LEU A 47 1.39 1.71 -1.98
N GLU A 48 0.56 2.44 -2.72
CA GLU A 48 1.01 3.44 -3.70
C GLU A 48 0.86 4.90 -3.24
N ASP A 49 1.60 5.79 -3.89
CA ASP A 49 1.68 7.22 -3.55
C ASP A 49 0.74 8.11 -4.37
N GLN A 50 -0.23 7.54 -5.09
CA GLN A 50 -1.19 8.35 -5.85
C GLN A 50 -2.11 9.17 -4.95
N VAL A 51 -2.45 10.38 -5.41
CA VAL A 51 -3.54 11.17 -4.81
C VAL A 51 -4.88 10.43 -4.94
N SER A 52 -5.84 10.78 -4.09
CA SER A 52 -7.21 10.26 -4.22
C SER A 52 -8.06 11.21 -5.08
N PRO A 53 -8.95 10.70 -5.96
CA PRO A 53 -9.12 9.30 -6.33
C PRO A 53 -7.92 8.78 -7.14
N LYS A 54 -7.53 7.53 -6.88
CA LYS A 54 -6.47 6.81 -7.60
C LYS A 54 -6.89 6.57 -9.06
N ALA A 55 -5.93 6.68 -9.97
CA ALA A 55 -6.10 6.29 -11.37
C ALA A 55 -5.33 5.00 -11.69
N CYS A 56 -5.65 4.37 -12.81
CA CYS A 56 -4.90 3.20 -13.29
C CYS A 56 -3.44 3.58 -13.55
N GLY A 57 -2.51 2.66 -13.26
CA GLY A 57 -1.07 2.79 -13.51
C GLY A 57 -0.67 2.92 -14.99
N HIS A 58 -1.63 2.83 -15.92
CA HIS A 58 -1.42 3.08 -17.35
C HIS A 58 -2.12 4.34 -17.87
N SER A 59 -2.95 5.01 -17.06
CA SER A 59 -3.60 6.27 -17.45
C SER A 59 -2.60 7.43 -17.58
N HIS A 60 -2.95 8.51 -18.26
CA HIS A 60 -2.15 9.74 -18.26
C HIS A 60 -2.58 10.68 -17.13
N GLY A 61 -1.72 11.62 -16.76
CA GLY A 61 -2.07 12.67 -15.79
C GLY A 61 -2.15 12.21 -14.34
N ARG A 62 -1.50 11.09 -13.99
CA ARG A 62 -1.37 10.66 -12.59
C ARG A 62 -0.69 11.75 -11.77
N LYS A 63 -1.14 11.89 -10.52
CA LYS A 63 -0.55 12.77 -9.52
C LYS A 63 -0.20 11.95 -8.30
N VAL A 64 0.92 12.29 -7.68
CA VAL A 64 1.38 11.64 -6.45
C VAL A 64 1.40 12.65 -5.30
N ILE A 65 1.26 12.14 -4.09
CA ILE A 65 1.39 12.94 -2.87
C ILE A 65 2.84 13.38 -2.63
N SER A 66 3.03 14.31 -1.69
CA SER A 66 4.36 14.78 -1.32
C SER A 66 5.22 13.67 -0.72
N ARG A 67 6.55 13.83 -0.78
CA ARG A 67 7.51 12.89 -0.18
C ARG A 67 7.22 12.65 1.30
N ASP A 68 6.98 13.71 2.05
CA ASP A 68 6.68 13.63 3.49
C ASP A 68 5.44 12.81 3.76
N GLU A 69 4.40 12.98 2.94
CA GLU A 69 3.15 12.23 3.11
C GLU A 69 3.34 10.74 2.79
N VAL A 70 4.12 10.38 1.76
CA VAL A 70 4.49 8.97 1.50
C VAL A 70 5.22 8.39 2.70
N VAL A 71 6.25 9.07 3.19
CA VAL A 71 7.06 8.58 4.32
C VAL A 71 6.20 8.36 5.56
N ILE A 72 5.28 9.29 5.87
CA ILE A 72 4.36 9.16 7.00
C ILE A 72 3.45 7.93 6.84
N ARG A 73 2.90 7.69 5.63
CA ARG A 73 2.04 6.54 5.35
C ARG A 73 2.79 5.22 5.45
N ILE A 74 4.00 5.13 4.90
CA ILE A 74 4.83 3.92 4.99
C ILE A 74 5.25 3.65 6.44
N LYS A 75 5.63 4.68 7.20
CA LYS A 75 5.90 4.54 8.65
C LYS A 75 4.67 3.99 9.38
N ALA A 76 3.47 4.51 9.10
CA ALA A 76 2.24 4.02 9.70
C ALA A 76 1.97 2.54 9.39
N ALA A 77 2.26 2.08 8.17
CA ALA A 77 2.17 0.67 7.79
C ALA A 77 3.19 -0.20 8.55
N ILE A 78 4.45 0.24 8.64
CA ILE A 78 5.52 -0.45 9.37
C ILE A 78 5.20 -0.54 10.87
N ASP A 79 4.72 0.54 11.48
CA ASP A 79 4.32 0.56 12.88
C ASP A 79 3.17 -0.40 13.12
N THR A 80 2.18 -0.42 12.23
CA THR A 80 1.05 -1.35 12.32
C THR A 80 1.48 -2.81 12.26
N ARG A 81 2.43 -3.14 11.37
CA ARG A 81 3.02 -4.49 11.30
C ARG A 81 3.66 -4.87 12.63
N LYS A 82 4.47 -3.98 13.22
CA LYS A 82 5.12 -4.19 14.53
C LYS A 82 4.10 -4.35 15.66
N GLU A 83 3.11 -3.46 15.74
CA GLU A 83 2.03 -3.50 16.73
C GLU A 83 1.24 -4.83 16.66
N GLY A 84 1.08 -5.39 15.45
CA GLY A 84 0.34 -6.62 15.22
C GLY A 84 1.15 -7.91 15.37
N GLY A 85 2.47 -7.84 15.57
CA GLY A 85 3.34 -9.02 15.64
C GLY A 85 3.33 -9.88 14.37
N SER A 86 3.03 -9.28 13.21
CA SER A 86 2.90 -9.97 11.92
C SER A 86 4.14 -9.74 11.06
N ASP A 87 4.50 -10.73 10.24
CA ASP A 87 5.58 -10.63 9.25
C ASP A 87 5.11 -10.12 7.88
N ILE A 88 3.92 -9.50 7.80
CA ILE A 88 3.40 -8.98 6.53
C ILE A 88 4.42 -8.09 5.81
N VAL A 89 4.65 -8.37 4.53
CA VAL A 89 5.56 -7.59 3.69
C VAL A 89 4.86 -6.30 3.27
N ILE A 90 5.45 -5.15 3.60
CA ILE A 90 4.98 -3.84 3.13
C ILE A 90 5.74 -3.50 1.84
N ILE A 91 5.03 -3.42 0.73
CA ILE A 91 5.58 -3.10 -0.59
C ILE A 91 5.22 -1.65 -0.91
N ALA A 92 6.19 -0.76 -0.82
CA ALA A 92 6.03 0.63 -1.25
C ALA A 92 6.11 0.71 -2.78
N ARG A 93 5.06 1.19 -3.42
CA ARG A 93 5.00 1.44 -4.86
C ARG A 93 4.97 2.95 -5.11
N THR A 94 5.69 3.42 -6.13
CA THR A 94 5.59 4.82 -6.58
C THR A 94 5.14 4.90 -8.03
N ASP A 95 4.17 5.78 -8.31
CA ASP A 95 3.76 6.16 -9.67
C ASP A 95 4.41 7.48 -10.13
N SER A 96 5.38 7.99 -9.36
CA SER A 96 6.11 9.23 -9.63
C SER A 96 6.87 9.23 -10.96
N ARG A 97 7.13 8.07 -11.56
CA ARG A 97 7.89 7.98 -12.82
C ARG A 97 7.19 8.71 -13.96
N GLN A 98 5.87 8.55 -14.02
CA GLN A 98 5.04 9.25 -15.01
C GLN A 98 4.59 10.61 -14.47
N ALA A 99 4.30 10.71 -13.15
CA ALA A 99 3.75 11.92 -12.57
C ALA A 99 4.78 13.07 -12.44
N ILE A 100 6.06 12.74 -12.27
CA ILE A 100 7.15 13.69 -11.98
C ILE A 100 8.39 13.39 -12.83
N SER A 101 9.18 12.37 -12.49
CA SER A 101 10.42 12.00 -13.20
C SER A 101 10.98 10.64 -12.73
N LEU A 102 11.98 10.11 -13.45
CA LEU A 102 12.73 8.93 -13.00
C LEU A 102 13.51 9.20 -11.70
N GLU A 103 14.18 10.36 -11.61
CA GLU A 103 14.95 10.73 -10.41
C GLU A 103 14.05 10.79 -9.17
N GLU A 104 12.83 11.30 -9.30
CA GLU A 104 11.88 11.31 -8.20
C GLU A 104 11.48 9.88 -7.78
N SER A 105 11.30 8.96 -8.74
CA SER A 105 11.00 7.56 -8.43
C SER A 105 12.14 6.84 -7.74
N LEU A 106 13.37 7.09 -8.17
CA LEU A 106 14.55 6.52 -7.54
C LEU A 106 14.70 7.02 -6.10
N TRP A 107 14.42 8.31 -5.84
CA TRP A 107 14.43 8.83 -4.48
C TRP A 107 13.37 8.18 -3.58
N ARG A 108 12.20 7.85 -4.14
CA ARG A 108 11.07 7.25 -3.39
C ARG A 108 11.18 5.74 -3.16
N SER A 109 12.16 5.07 -3.78
CA SER A 109 12.39 3.62 -3.68
C SER A 109 13.24 3.29 -2.46
#